data_AF-A0A7W1CVS6-F1
#
_entry.id   AF-A0A7W1CVS6-F1
#
_cell.length_a   1.000
_cell.length_b   1.000
_cell.length_c   1.000
_cell.angle_alpha   90.00
_cell.angle_beta   90.00
_cell.angle_gamma   90.00
#
_symmetry.space_group_name_H-M   'P 1'
#
loop_
_entity.id
_entity.type
_entity.pdbx_description
1 polymer ?
#
loop_
_entity_poly.entity_id
_entity_poly.type
_entity_poly.pdbx_seq_one_letter_code
_entity_poly.pdbx_strand_id
1 'polypeptide(L)'
;GACMAIVDWMMPEMDGAEVCRRIRASGKPAHIIMLTARGRKEDTVEGLDLGADDYLVKPVDRGELLARVRAGMRKLDAAAALATRLEELALLSQPVAPFHLRLPI
;
A
#
# COMPACT_ATOMS: atom_id res chain seq x y z
N GLY A 1 -10.31 -1.80 2.97
CA GLY A 1 -9.69 -0.64 3.63
C GLY A 1 -8.19 -0.71 3.45
N ALA A 2 -7.53 0.44 3.36
CA ALA A 2 -6.08 0.54 3.40
C ALA A 2 -5.55 -0.05 4.71
N CYS A 3 -4.44 -0.80 4.66
CA CYS A 3 -3.83 -1.37 5.86
C CYS A 3 -2.35 -0.99 5.99
N MET A 4 -1.86 -0.97 7.22
CA MET A 4 -0.45 -0.84 7.53
C MET A 4 0.03 -2.11 8.21
N ALA A 5 1.21 -2.59 7.81
CA ALA A 5 1.85 -3.75 8.41
C ALA A 5 3.28 -3.38 8.83
N ILE A 6 3.65 -3.81 10.04
CA ILE A 6 5.04 -3.78 10.52
C ILE A 6 5.45 -5.23 10.72
N VAL A 7 6.46 -5.68 9.99
CA VAL A 7 6.75 -7.11 9.82
C VAL A 7 8.22 -7.37 10.13
N ASP A 8 8.52 -8.46 10.85
CA ASP A 8 9.89 -8.92 11.00
C ASP A 8 10.30 -9.76 9.78
N TRP A 9 11.54 -9.62 9.32
CA TRP A 9 12.05 -10.51 8.27
C TRP A 9 12.18 -11.94 8.76
N MET A 10 12.76 -12.15 9.94
CA MET A 10 13.10 -13.48 10.44
C MET A 10 12.05 -13.94 11.45
N MET A 11 11.07 -14.71 10.96
CA MET A 11 10.00 -15.28 11.77
C MET A 11 9.90 -16.80 11.52
N PRO A 12 9.48 -17.60 12.52
CA PRO A 12 9.20 -19.02 12.31
C PRO A 12 8.00 -19.20 11.36
N GLU A 13 7.98 -20.34 10.67
CA GLU A 13 6.94 -20.77 9.72
C GLU A 13 6.83 -19.95 8.42
N MET A 14 6.76 -18.62 8.52
CA MET A 14 6.66 -17.70 7.38
C MET A 14 7.55 -16.49 7.61
N ASP A 15 8.48 -16.23 6.69
CA ASP A 15 9.35 -15.07 6.75
C ASP A 15 8.64 -13.78 6.28
N GLY A 16 9.24 -12.62 6.60
CA GLY A 16 8.68 -11.33 6.22
C GLY A 16 8.60 -11.11 4.71
N ALA A 17 9.49 -11.74 3.94
CA ALA A 17 9.48 -11.69 2.48
C ALA A 17 8.22 -12.35 1.91
N GLU A 18 7.84 -13.52 2.43
CA GLU A 18 6.62 -14.22 2.04
C GLU A 18 5.37 -13.45 2.47
N VAL A 19 5.38 -12.83 3.66
CA VAL A 19 4.30 -11.91 4.07
C VAL A 19 4.14 -10.76 3.08
N CYS A 20 5.23 -10.10 2.68
CA CYS A 20 5.21 -9.04 1.67
C CYS A 20 4.60 -9.53 0.35
N ARG A 21 5.09 -10.66 -0.18
CA ARG A 21 4.56 -11.24 -1.43
C ARG A 21 3.07 -11.52 -1.35
N ARG A 22 2.58 -12.11 -0.25
CA ARG A 22 1.16 -12.42 -0.07
C ARG A 22 0.29 -11.17 0.04
N ILE A 23 0.75 -10.14 0.76
CA ILE A 23 0.02 -8.88 0.86
C ILE A 23 -0.08 -8.23 -0.53
N ARG A 24 1.03 -8.20 -1.29
CA ARG A 24 1.03 -7.64 -2.66
C ARG A 24 0.15 -8.44 -3.61
N ALA A 25 0.19 -9.77 -3.55
CA ALA A 25 -0.66 -10.66 -4.35
C ALA A 25 -2.16 -10.48 -4.04
N SER A 26 -2.53 -10.00 -2.85
CA SER A 26 -3.93 -9.73 -2.50
C SER A 26 -4.55 -8.54 -3.25
N GLY A 27 -3.72 -7.72 -3.92
CA GLY A 27 -4.17 -6.50 -4.62
C GLY A 27 -4.66 -5.38 -3.70
N LYS A 28 -4.65 -5.57 -2.38
CA LYS A 28 -5.09 -4.55 -1.42
C LYS A 28 -4.00 -3.51 -1.20
N PRO A 29 -4.33 -2.21 -1.18
CA PRO A 29 -3.38 -1.17 -0.81
C PRO A 29 -2.89 -1.38 0.63
N ALA A 30 -1.58 -1.54 0.78
CA ALA A 30 -0.94 -1.73 2.07
C ALA A 30 0.38 -0.96 2.13
N HIS A 31 0.67 -0.31 3.26
CA HIS A 31 1.99 0.24 3.54
C HIS A 31 2.75 -0.72 4.46
N ILE A 32 3.86 -1.29 3.99
CA ILE A 32 4.60 -2.34 4.68
C ILE A 32 5.96 -1.81 5.14
N ILE A 33 6.20 -1.85 6.45
CA ILE A 33 7.48 -1.51 7.06
C ILE A 33 8.14 -2.81 7.53
N MET A 34 9.31 -3.15 6.98
CA MET A 34 10.09 -4.29 7.46
C MET A 34 11.06 -3.87 8.56
N LEU A 35 11.02 -4.59 9.68
CA LEU A 35 11.98 -4.49 10.78
C LEU A 35 12.89 -5.72 10.75
N THR A 36 14.21 -5.55 10.71
CA THR A 36 15.10 -6.71 10.49
C THR A 36 16.45 -6.54 11.16
N ALA A 37 17.10 -7.64 11.51
CA ALA A 37 18.51 -7.61 11.92
C ALA A 37 19.48 -7.58 10.72
N ARG A 38 18.99 -7.74 9.49
CA ARG A 38 19.78 -7.68 8.26
C ARG A 38 20.13 -6.24 7.92
N GLY A 39 21.38 -5.85 8.17
CA GLY A 39 21.82 -4.45 8.11
C GLY A 39 22.58 -4.03 6.85
N ARG A 40 22.78 -4.93 5.86
CA ARG A 40 23.55 -4.57 4.66
C ARG A 40 22.68 -3.81 3.67
N LYS A 41 23.31 -3.02 2.82
CA LYS A 41 22.61 -2.24 1.79
C LYS A 41 21.85 -3.15 0.83
N GLU A 42 22.45 -4.27 0.46
CA GLU A 42 21.85 -5.26 -0.43
C GLU A 42 20.59 -5.86 0.18
N ASP A 43 20.57 -6.09 1.50
CA ASP A 43 19.40 -6.61 2.22
C ASP A 43 18.24 -5.60 2.21
N THR A 44 18.55 -4.31 2.26
CA THR A 44 17.56 -3.22 2.16
C THR A 44 16.96 -3.15 0.75
N VAL A 45 17.82 -3.21 -0.28
CA VAL A 45 17.38 -3.19 -1.69
C VAL A 45 16.48 -4.39 -1.96
N GLU A 46 16.91 -5.60 -1.59
CA GLU A 46 16.11 -6.82 -1.72
C GLU A 46 14.73 -6.67 -1.06
N GLY A 47 14.69 -6.10 0.14
CA GLY A 47 13.44 -5.90 0.85
C GLY A 47 12.47 -4.94 0.17
N LEU A 48 12.99 -3.85 -0.41
CA LEU A 48 12.19 -2.90 -1.17
C LEU A 48 11.70 -3.51 -2.49
N ASP A 49 12.53 -4.29 -3.18
CA ASP A 49 12.18 -4.98 -4.44
C ASP A 49 11.08 -6.03 -4.24
N LEU A 50 11.03 -6.66 -3.06
CA LEU A 50 9.93 -7.56 -2.66
C LEU A 50 8.62 -6.82 -2.36
N GLY A 51 8.64 -5.49 -2.45
CA GLY A 51 7.48 -4.64 -2.29
C GLY A 51 7.28 -4.10 -0.89
N ALA A 52 8.28 -4.09 -0.01
CA ALA A 52 8.19 -3.27 1.20
C ALA A 52 8.28 -1.78 0.85
N ASP A 53 7.57 -0.95 1.60
CA ASP A 53 7.61 0.51 1.42
C ASP A 53 8.71 1.17 2.26
N ASP A 54 9.07 0.54 3.37
CA ASP A 54 10.13 0.97 4.27
C ASP A 54 10.89 -0.24 4.83
N TYR A 55 12.17 -0.01 5.16
CA TYR A 55 13.08 -1.01 5.72
C TYR A 55 13.86 -0.38 6.87
N LEU A 56 13.82 -0.99 8.04
CA LEU A 56 14.46 -0.50 9.26
C LEU A 56 15.28 -1.62 9.92
N VAL A 57 16.54 -1.31 10.19
CA VAL A 57 17.47 -2.24 10.84
C VAL A 57 17.30 -2.17 12.35
N LYS A 58 17.29 -3.32 13.02
CA LYS A 58 17.23 -3.45 14.48
C LYS A 58 18.62 -3.23 15.10
N PRO A 59 18.70 -2.58 16.28
CA PRO A 59 17.60 -2.00 17.04
C PRO A 59 17.08 -0.70 16.40
N VAL A 60 15.76 -0.60 16.25
CA VAL A 60 15.13 0.53 15.58
C VAL A 60 14.98 1.72 16.54
N ASP A 61 15.29 2.92 16.08
CA ASP A 61 14.96 4.13 16.82
C ASP A 61 13.43 4.35 16.84
N ARG A 62 12.88 4.63 18.02
CA ARG A 62 11.43 4.82 18.18
C ARG A 62 10.93 6.05 17.44
N GLY A 63 11.72 7.13 17.40
CA GLY A 63 11.40 8.34 16.67
C GLY A 63 11.33 8.09 15.17
N GLU A 64 12.31 7.36 14.63
CA GLU A 64 12.35 6.96 13.23
C GLU A 64 11.14 6.08 12.86
N LEU A 65 10.86 5.02 13.62
CA LEU A 65 9.72 4.15 13.35
C LEU A 65 8.40 4.93 13.33
N LEU A 66 8.18 5.79 14.32
CA LEU A 66 6.98 6.63 14.39
C LEU A 66 6.91 7.62 13.22
N ALA A 67 8.04 8.16 12.77
CA ALA A 67 8.09 9.05 11.61
C ALA A 67 7.68 8.31 10.33
N ARG A 68 8.16 7.08 10.12
CA ARG A 68 7.81 6.24 8.97
C ARG A 68 6.35 5.79 8.99
N VAL A 69 5.83 5.38 10.16
CA VAL A 69 4.40 5.09 10.35
C VAL A 69 3.54 6.29 9.97
N ARG A 70 3.85 7.50 10.48
CA ARG A 70 3.10 8.71 10.12
C ARG A 70 3.19 9.03 8.61
N ALA A 71 4.34 8.81 8.00
CA ALA A 71 4.52 9.01 6.56
C ALA A 71 3.70 8.02 5.73
N GLY A 72 3.71 6.73 6.10
CA GLY A 72 2.91 5.69 5.46
C GLY A 72 1.40 5.96 5.59
N MET A 73 0.93 6.36 6.77
CA MET A 73 -0.47 6.77 6.99
C MET A 73 -0.90 7.87 6.01
N ARG A 74 -0.09 8.94 5.86
CA ARG A 74 -0.40 10.01 4.89
C ARG A 74 -0.48 9.51 3.44
N LYS A 75 0.36 8.53 3.06
CA LYS A 75 0.30 7.92 1.72
C LYS A 75 -1.00 7.13 1.52
N LEU A 76 -1.40 6.35 2.52
CA LEU A 76 -2.64 5.56 2.48
C LEU A 76 -3.87 6.48 2.42
N ASP A 77 -3.91 7.54 3.22
CA ASP A 77 -5.00 8.53 3.21
C ASP A 77 -5.10 9.24 1.85
N ALA A 78 -3.95 9.64 1.28
CA ALA A 78 -3.91 10.25 -0.05
C ALA A 78 -4.39 9.30 -1.15
N ALA A 79 -3.98 8.03 -1.11
CA ALA A 79 -4.43 7.02 -2.05
C ALA A 79 -5.94 6.76 -1.95
N ALA A 80 -6.49 6.71 -0.73
CA ALA A 80 -7.92 6.57 -0.52
C ALA A 80 -8.70 7.78 -1.06
N ALA A 81 -8.23 9.00 -0.78
CA ALA A 81 -8.86 10.22 -1.29
C ALA A 81 -8.84 10.29 -2.83
N LEU A 82 -7.75 9.83 -3.47
CA LEU A 82 -7.69 9.74 -4.93
C LEU A 82 -8.69 8.71 -5.47
N ALA A 83 -8.79 7.54 -4.85
CA ALA A 83 -9.74 6.51 -5.26
C ALA A 83 -11.19 7.04 -5.24
N THR A 84 -11.59 7.71 -4.15
CA THR A 84 -12.91 8.35 -4.05
C THR A 84 -13.15 9.38 -5.16
N ARG A 85 -12.18 10.24 -5.46
CA ARG A 85 -12.32 11.23 -6.54
C ARG A 85 -12.44 10.59 -7.92
N LEU A 86 -11.72 9.50 -8.17
CA LEU A 86 -11.82 8.78 -9.43
C LEU A 86 -13.20 8.11 -9.58
N GLU A 87 -13.77 7.59 -8.50
CA GLU A 87 -15.14 7.06 -8.49
C GLU A 87 -16.17 8.16 -8.78
N GLU A 88 -16.04 9.34 -8.16
CA GLU A 88 -16.90 10.50 -8.43
C GLU A 88 -16.85 10.93 -9.91
N LEU A 89 -15.64 11.04 -10.49
CA LEU A 89 -15.46 11.39 -11.90
C LEU A 89 -16.03 10.31 -12.84
N ALA A 90 -15.85 9.03 -12.50
CA ALA A 90 -16.39 7.92 -13.28
C ALA A 90 -17.92 7.99 -13.37
N LEU A 91 -18.61 8.37 -12.29
CA LEU A 91 -20.06 8.54 -12.26
C LEU A 91 -20.53 9.68 -13.17
N LEU A 92 -19.79 10.79 -13.21
CA LEU A 92 -20.11 11.95 -14.06
C LEU A 92 -19.87 11.69 -15.55
N SER A 93 -18.93 10.80 -15.87
CA SER A 93 -18.52 10.49 -17.25
C SER A 93 -19.35 9.40 -17.93
N GLN A 94 -20.36 8.83 -17.27
CA GLN A 94 -21.21 7.82 -17.88
C GLN A 94 -22.03 8.41 -19.05
N PRO A 95 -22.03 7.77 -20.23
CA PRO A 95 -22.78 8.27 -21.36
C PRO A 95 -24.27 8.31 -21.01
N VAL A 96 -24.85 9.51 -21.07
CA VAL A 96 -26.31 9.66 -21.02
C VAL A 96 -26.84 8.91 -22.23
N ALA A 97 -27.50 7.77 -22.01
CA ALA A 97 -28.09 7.00 -23.11
C ALA A 97 -28.94 7.95 -23.96
N PRO A 98 -28.85 7.90 -25.30
CA PRO A 98 -29.60 8.82 -26.13
C PRO A 98 -31.09 8.66 -25.81
N PHE A 99 -31.69 9.73 -25.31
CA PHE A 99 -33.14 9.86 -25.19
C PHE A 99 -33.71 9.63 -26.59
N HIS A 100 -34.29 8.47 -26.81
CA HIS A 100 -35.05 8.21 -28.03
C HIS A 100 -36.33 9.04 -27.94
N LEU A 101 -36.26 10.27 -28.44
CA LEU A 101 -37.41 11.08 -28.79
C LEU A 101 -38.19 10.32 -29.88
N ARG A 102 -39.09 9.42 -29.46
CA ARG A 102 -40.21 9.01 -30.30
C ARG A 102 -41.11 10.23 -30.44
N LEU A 103 -40.85 11.07 -31.44
CA LEU A 103 -41.85 11.99 -31.94
C LEU A 103 -42.98 11.14 -32.54
N PRO A 104 -44.23 11.29 -32.06
CA PRO A 104 -45.36 10.69 -32.74
C PRO A 104 -45.52 11.42 -34.07
N ILE A 105 -45.37 10.67 -35.16
CA ILE A 105 -45.88 11.07 -36.48
C ILE A 105 -47.28 10.49 -36.61
#